data_AF-A0A5B1B2U8-F1
#
_entry.id   AF-A0A5B1B2U8-F1
#
_cell.length_a   1.000
_cell.length_b   1.000
_cell.length_c   1.000
_cell.angle_alpha   90.00
_cell.angle_beta   90.00
_cell.angle_gamma   90.00
#
_symmetry.space_group_name_H-M   'P 1'
#
loop_
_entity.id
_entity.type
_entity.pdbx_description
1 polymer ?
#
loop_
_entity_poly.entity_id
_entity_poly.type
_entity_poly.pdbx_seq_one_letter_code
_entity_poly.pdbx_strand_id
1 'polypeptide(L)'
;MKNHIILLLICFNISFINAQLTNSSRINSNYSKFQKIDNKPKKSLFKKRILPISLIASGILLSTSDFEKSLQKDLRSSVGDDFHFKIDDYTRYAPVVQLYAADILGVPSRNHWFDQTKNLMLSTILTGVTTTIIKKETYKERPGESTQANSFPSGHTSIAFSSASVLYEEFIDTKPLLAYSGYFFAITTAGMRMLNNKHFLSDVLVGAGIGILSTKLVYHFDHLISWNPFKKMDGIAFTPQYDGQSLGFYFSRSF
;
A
#
# COMPACT_ATOMS: atom_id res chain seq x y z
N MET A 1 17.24 -26.58 -28.85
CA MET A 1 16.91 -27.32 -27.62
C MET A 1 17.49 -26.54 -26.45
N LYS A 2 16.80 -25.79 -25.58
CA LYS A 2 15.43 -25.73 -25.07
C LYS A 2 14.99 -24.26 -25.08
N ASN A 3 14.01 -23.88 -25.87
CA ASN A 3 12.59 -23.67 -25.51
C ASN A 3 12.33 -22.38 -24.71
N HIS A 4 11.99 -21.37 -25.51
CA HIS A 4 11.16 -20.19 -25.23
C HIS A 4 10.01 -20.45 -24.25
N ILE A 5 10.02 -19.77 -23.09
CA ILE A 5 8.84 -19.54 -22.24
C ILE A 5 8.96 -18.13 -21.65
N ILE A 6 8.78 -17.08 -22.45
CA ILE A 6 8.41 -15.73 -21.98
C ILE A 6 7.54 -15.09 -23.07
N LEU A 7 6.29 -15.56 -23.21
CA LEU A 7 5.23 -14.83 -23.89
C LEU A 7 3.85 -15.42 -23.52
N LEU A 8 3.42 -15.24 -22.27
CA LEU A 8 2.08 -15.66 -21.86
C LEU A 8 1.61 -14.84 -20.64
N LEU A 9 1.36 -13.55 -20.86
CA LEU A 9 0.59 -12.70 -19.93
C LEU A 9 -0.01 -11.46 -20.61
N ILE A 10 -0.49 -11.61 -21.85
CA ILE A 10 -1.39 -10.64 -22.49
C ILE A 10 -2.47 -11.45 -23.20
N CYS A 11 -3.55 -11.75 -22.49
CA CYS A 11 -4.85 -12.15 -23.04
C CYS A 11 -5.84 -12.28 -21.87
N PHE A 12 -6.44 -11.16 -21.43
CA PHE A 12 -7.78 -11.27 -20.88
C PHE A 12 -8.70 -10.38 -21.69
N ASN A 13 -9.67 -11.06 -22.29
CA ASN A 13 -10.49 -10.61 -23.40
C ASN A 13 -11.41 -9.45 -23.02
N ILE A 14 -11.42 -8.46 -23.91
CA ILE A 14 -12.51 -7.52 -24.12
C ILE A 14 -13.67 -8.31 -24.75
N SER A 15 -14.86 -8.24 -24.14
CA SER A 15 -16.19 -8.07 -24.79
C SER A 15 -17.29 -8.60 -23.88
N PHE A 16 -18.22 -7.72 -23.45
CA PHE A 16 -19.62 -7.76 -23.88
C PHE A 16 -20.28 -6.43 -23.51
N ILE A 17 -20.76 -5.74 -24.54
CA ILE A 17 -21.58 -4.53 -24.51
C ILE A 17 -23.07 -4.95 -24.53
N ASN A 18 -23.91 -4.08 -23.95
CA ASN A 18 -25.37 -3.99 -23.97
C ASN A 18 -26.18 -4.72 -22.90
N ALA A 19 -26.77 -3.94 -22.00
CA ALA A 19 -28.20 -4.01 -21.70
C ALA A 19 -28.73 -2.71 -21.07
N GLN A 20 -29.41 -1.92 -21.90
CA GLN A 20 -30.60 -1.10 -21.64
C GLN A 20 -30.56 0.01 -20.56
N LEU A 21 -30.45 1.24 -21.07
CA LEU A 21 -31.19 2.39 -20.57
C LEU A 21 -32.70 2.09 -20.58
N THR A 22 -33.34 2.18 -19.40
CA THR A 22 -34.78 2.40 -19.29
C THR A 22 -35.04 3.56 -18.35
N ASN A 23 -35.73 4.56 -18.89
CA ASN A 23 -36.17 5.77 -18.21
C ASN A 23 -37.13 5.49 -17.05
N SER A 24 -36.93 6.28 -15.99
CA SER A 24 -37.92 6.83 -15.04
C SER A 24 -39.20 6.05 -14.73
N SER A 25 -39.36 5.72 -13.44
CA SER A 25 -40.62 5.95 -12.74
C SER A 25 -40.35 6.25 -11.26
N ARG A 26 -40.70 7.47 -10.84
CA ARG A 26 -40.82 7.87 -9.44
C ARG A 26 -41.85 6.96 -8.76
N ILE A 27 -41.48 6.32 -7.66
CA ILE A 27 -42.44 5.96 -6.60
C ILE A 27 -41.81 6.29 -5.25
N ASN A 28 -42.36 7.33 -4.62
CA ASN A 28 -42.24 7.59 -3.20
C ASN A 28 -42.95 6.44 -2.46
N SER A 29 -42.25 5.81 -1.51
CA SER A 29 -42.92 5.20 -0.37
C SER A 29 -42.06 5.36 0.87
N ASN A 30 -42.51 6.25 1.75
CA ASN A 30 -42.11 6.31 3.14
C ASN A 30 -42.26 4.93 3.78
N TYR A 31 -41.14 4.31 4.16
CA TYR A 31 -41.13 3.25 5.16
C TYR A 31 -40.01 3.52 6.16
N SER A 32 -40.36 4.31 7.17
CA SER A 32 -39.72 4.28 8.48
C SER A 32 -39.83 2.86 9.04
N LYS A 33 -38.73 2.11 9.03
CA LYS A 33 -38.63 0.87 9.79
C LYS A 33 -37.24 0.76 10.40
N PHE A 34 -37.18 1.15 11.67
CA PHE A 34 -36.21 0.78 12.69
C PHE A 34 -34.78 0.53 12.21
N GLN A 35 -33.95 1.53 12.49
CA GLN A 35 -32.50 1.43 12.57
C GLN A 35 -32.13 0.28 13.52
N LYS A 36 -31.95 -0.91 12.95
CA LYS A 36 -31.33 -2.03 13.63
C LYS A 36 -29.89 -1.60 13.86
N ILE A 37 -29.58 -1.23 15.10
CA ILE A 37 -28.19 -1.07 15.54
C ILE A 37 -27.59 -2.47 15.45
N ASP A 38 -26.97 -2.76 14.31
CA ASP A 38 -26.19 -3.98 14.11
C ASP A 38 -24.98 -3.90 15.05
N ASN A 39 -25.17 -4.42 16.26
CA ASN A 39 -24.09 -4.74 17.19
C ASN A 39 -23.29 -5.92 16.62
N LYS A 40 -22.51 -5.69 15.55
CA LYS A 40 -21.49 -6.64 15.13
C LYS A 40 -20.49 -6.78 16.30
N PRO A 41 -20.23 -8.00 16.80
CA PRO A 41 -19.36 -8.18 17.95
C PRO A 41 -17.96 -7.61 17.63
N LYS A 42 -17.39 -6.84 18.58
CA LYS A 42 -16.06 -6.19 18.57
C LYS A 42 -14.84 -7.13 18.33
N LYS A 43 -15.06 -8.38 17.89
CA LYS A 43 -14.03 -9.40 17.59
C LYS A 43 -13.26 -9.18 16.27
N SER A 44 -13.66 -8.22 15.43
CA SER A 44 -13.03 -7.96 14.11
C SER A 44 -11.72 -7.14 14.18
N LEU A 45 -11.59 -6.25 15.18
CA LEU A 45 -10.46 -5.31 15.25
C LEU A 45 -9.16 -5.97 15.75
N PHE A 46 -9.24 -6.90 16.69
CA PHE A 46 -8.06 -7.59 17.22
C PHE A 46 -7.41 -8.51 16.18
N LYS A 47 -8.20 -9.26 15.41
CA LYS A 47 -7.68 -10.17 14.36
C LYS A 47 -6.86 -9.44 13.29
N LYS A 48 -7.26 -8.22 12.93
CA LYS A 48 -6.55 -7.40 11.93
C LYS A 48 -5.23 -6.81 12.44
N ARG A 49 -4.96 -6.85 13.76
CA ARG A 49 -3.74 -6.31 14.40
C ARG A 49 -2.73 -7.39 14.83
N ILE A 50 -3.12 -8.66 14.83
CA ILE A 50 -2.22 -9.77 15.20
C ILE A 50 -1.01 -9.81 14.26
N LEU A 51 -1.23 -9.75 12.94
CA LEU A 51 -0.17 -9.82 11.94
C LEU A 51 0.90 -8.72 12.10
N PRO A 52 0.57 -7.41 12.14
CA PRO A 52 1.60 -6.40 12.32
C PRO A 52 2.32 -6.51 13.67
N ILE A 53 1.60 -6.85 14.75
CA ILE A 53 2.21 -7.02 16.08
C ILE A 53 3.16 -8.23 16.07
N SER A 54 2.78 -9.34 15.44
CA SER A 54 3.65 -10.52 15.34
C SER A 54 4.89 -10.21 14.51
N LEU A 55 4.76 -9.46 13.40
CA LEU A 55 5.91 -9.03 12.60
C LEU A 55 6.89 -8.16 13.40
N ILE A 56 6.37 -7.20 14.17
CA ILE A 56 7.20 -6.34 15.05
C ILE A 56 7.87 -7.19 16.12
N ALA A 57 7.11 -8.04 16.83
CA ALA A 57 7.64 -8.88 17.89
C ALA A 57 8.71 -9.85 17.38
N SER A 58 8.44 -10.54 16.26
CA SER A 58 9.40 -11.44 15.62
C SER A 58 10.65 -10.70 15.17
N GLY A 59 10.52 -9.50 14.58
CA GLY A 59 11.67 -8.68 14.21
C GLY A 59 12.51 -8.27 15.43
N ILE A 60 11.89 -7.83 16.52
CA ILE A 60 12.62 -7.49 17.76
C ILE A 60 13.35 -8.73 18.31
N LEU A 61 12.67 -9.88 18.38
CA LEU A 61 13.26 -11.13 18.89
C LEU A 61 14.42 -11.65 18.02
N LEU A 62 14.33 -11.48 16.71
CA LEU A 62 15.36 -11.92 15.77
C LEU A 62 16.52 -10.93 15.66
N SER A 63 16.32 -9.68 16.07
CA SER A 63 17.36 -8.65 15.99
C SER A 63 18.59 -9.11 16.78
N THR A 64 19.77 -8.98 16.16
CA THR A 64 21.08 -9.38 16.71
C THR A 64 21.32 -10.89 16.90
N SER A 65 20.35 -11.73 16.55
CA SER A 65 20.48 -13.20 16.62
C SER A 65 21.50 -13.76 15.63
N ASP A 66 22.04 -14.95 15.94
CA ASP A 66 22.95 -15.65 15.04
C ASP A 66 22.27 -16.11 13.75
N PHE A 67 20.98 -16.46 13.80
CA PHE A 67 20.18 -16.76 12.63
C PHE A 67 20.13 -15.57 11.65
N GLU A 68 19.88 -14.36 12.15
CA GLU A 68 19.85 -13.15 11.34
C GLU A 68 21.19 -12.91 10.62
N LYS A 69 22.30 -13.06 11.34
CA LYS A 69 23.65 -12.89 10.78
C LYS A 69 23.99 -13.98 9.76
N SER A 70 23.64 -15.23 10.05
CA SER A 70 23.85 -16.36 9.13
C SER A 70 23.04 -16.18 7.85
N LEU A 71 21.75 -15.89 7.96
CA LEU A 71 20.90 -15.64 6.81
C LEU A 71 21.43 -14.50 5.94
N GLN A 72 21.90 -13.41 6.56
CA GLN A 72 22.49 -12.30 5.82
C GLN A 72 23.76 -12.72 5.06
N LYS A 73 24.62 -13.52 5.69
CA LYS A 73 25.82 -14.07 5.05
C LYS A 73 25.49 -15.01 3.89
N ASP A 74 24.49 -15.87 4.05
CA ASP A 74 24.04 -16.82 3.02
C ASP A 74 23.39 -16.11 1.82
N LEU A 75 22.59 -15.08 2.08
CA LEU A 75 22.04 -14.24 1.02
C LEU A 75 23.16 -13.54 0.26
N ARG A 76 24.14 -13.01 0.99
CA ARG A 76 25.26 -12.29 0.39
C ARG A 76 26.15 -13.19 -0.47
N SER A 77 26.47 -14.39 0.02
CA SER A 77 27.25 -15.37 -0.75
C SER A 77 26.50 -15.87 -2.00
N SER A 78 25.17 -15.91 -1.95
CA SER A 78 24.34 -16.36 -3.08
C SER A 78 24.27 -15.35 -4.23
N VAL A 79 24.25 -14.04 -3.94
CA VAL A 79 24.16 -12.98 -4.97
C VAL A 79 25.51 -12.37 -5.33
N GLY A 80 26.53 -12.56 -4.51
CA GLY A 80 27.86 -12.00 -4.68
C GLY A 80 28.04 -10.63 -4.02
N ASP A 81 29.31 -10.26 -3.78
CA ASP A 81 29.66 -9.03 -3.07
C ASP A 81 29.44 -7.75 -3.89
N ASP A 82 29.37 -7.84 -5.21
CA ASP A 82 29.12 -6.67 -6.06
C ASP A 82 27.63 -6.47 -6.38
N PHE A 83 26.75 -7.32 -5.83
CA PHE A 83 25.31 -7.23 -6.10
C PHE A 83 24.72 -5.94 -5.55
N HIS A 84 24.28 -5.06 -6.44
CA HIS A 84 23.55 -3.84 -6.12
C HIS A 84 22.57 -3.49 -7.24
N PHE A 85 21.26 -3.56 -6.96
CA PHE A 85 20.22 -3.14 -7.88
C PHE A 85 19.33 -2.08 -7.23
N LYS A 86 19.05 -0.99 -7.94
CA LYS A 86 18.23 0.14 -7.45
C LYS A 86 16.73 -0.06 -7.63
N ILE A 87 16.28 -1.27 -7.99
CA ILE A 87 14.87 -1.55 -8.27
C ILE A 87 13.98 -1.28 -7.04
N ASP A 88 14.53 -1.43 -5.83
CA ASP A 88 13.84 -1.19 -4.56
C ASP A 88 13.44 0.28 -4.36
N ASP A 89 14.16 1.22 -4.98
CA ASP A 89 13.83 2.65 -4.95
C ASP A 89 12.54 2.93 -5.75
N TYR A 90 12.22 2.10 -6.74
CA TYR A 90 11.03 2.24 -7.58
C TYR A 90 9.87 1.37 -7.09
N THR A 91 10.13 0.08 -6.77
CA THR A 91 9.07 -0.87 -6.40
C THR A 91 8.34 -0.47 -5.12
N ARG A 92 8.98 0.30 -4.23
CA ARG A 92 8.33 0.85 -3.03
C ARG A 92 7.12 1.74 -3.34
N TYR A 93 7.09 2.38 -4.52
CA TYR A 93 6.01 3.27 -4.96
C TYR A 93 4.96 2.56 -5.81
N ALA A 94 5.21 1.31 -6.22
CA ALA A 94 4.27 0.55 -7.03
C ALA A 94 2.86 0.47 -6.41
N PRO A 95 2.67 0.26 -5.09
CA PRO A 95 1.32 0.28 -4.51
C PRO A 95 0.59 1.62 -4.66
N VAL A 96 1.32 2.74 -4.64
CA VAL A 96 0.74 4.09 -4.84
C VAL A 96 0.34 4.28 -6.30
N VAL A 97 1.18 3.84 -7.24
CA VAL A 97 0.85 3.86 -8.67
C VAL A 97 -0.38 2.99 -8.93
N GLN A 98 -0.46 1.80 -8.33
CA GLN A 98 -1.61 0.91 -8.44
C GLN A 98 -2.90 1.55 -7.90
N LEU A 99 -2.82 2.27 -6.77
CA LEU A 99 -3.95 2.96 -6.16
C LEU A 99 -4.58 3.94 -7.17
N TYR A 100 -3.78 4.86 -7.70
CA TYR A 100 -4.28 5.89 -8.61
C TYR A 100 -4.58 5.37 -10.02
N ALA A 101 -3.85 4.37 -10.52
CA ALA A 101 -4.19 3.72 -11.78
C ALA A 101 -5.56 3.04 -11.70
N ALA A 102 -5.88 2.39 -10.59
CA ALA A 102 -7.18 1.77 -10.37
C ALA A 102 -8.32 2.82 -10.35
N ASP A 103 -8.11 3.96 -9.68
CA ASP A 103 -9.07 5.07 -9.71
C ASP A 103 -9.27 5.64 -11.12
N ILE A 104 -8.19 5.87 -11.89
CA ILE A 104 -8.26 6.35 -13.28
C ILE A 104 -9.02 5.36 -14.18
N LEU A 105 -8.84 4.06 -13.96
CA LEU A 105 -9.51 3.00 -14.69
C LEU A 105 -10.96 2.75 -14.19
N GLY A 106 -11.45 3.54 -13.24
CA GLY A 106 -12.82 3.44 -12.72
C GLY A 106 -13.07 2.17 -11.90
N VAL A 107 -12.03 1.57 -11.33
CA VAL A 107 -12.18 0.41 -10.44
C VAL A 107 -12.90 0.86 -9.17
N PRO A 108 -14.00 0.19 -8.77
CA PRO A 108 -14.70 0.55 -7.55
C PRO A 108 -13.75 0.45 -6.34
N SER A 109 -13.67 1.52 -5.57
CA SER A 109 -12.87 1.63 -4.34
C SER A 109 -13.78 1.93 -3.15
N ARG A 110 -13.31 1.64 -1.94
CA ARG A 110 -14.07 1.89 -0.71
C ARG A 110 -14.32 3.38 -0.48
N ASN A 111 -13.31 4.21 -0.73
CA ASN A 111 -13.38 5.64 -0.52
C ASN A 111 -13.20 6.44 -1.81
N HIS A 112 -13.72 7.67 -1.82
CA HIS A 112 -13.45 8.64 -2.88
C HIS A 112 -11.94 8.96 -2.95
N TRP A 113 -11.37 9.19 -4.14
CA TRP A 113 -9.92 9.39 -4.37
C TRP A 113 -9.26 10.39 -3.39
N PHE A 114 -9.99 11.44 -3.00
CA PHE A 114 -9.53 12.42 -2.01
C PHE A 114 -9.34 11.80 -0.60
N ASP A 115 -10.31 11.01 -0.16
CA ASP A 115 -10.23 10.29 1.13
C ASP A 115 -9.12 9.23 1.08
N GLN A 116 -8.94 8.54 -0.05
CA GLN A 116 -7.82 7.61 -0.25
C GLN A 116 -6.47 8.33 -0.11
N THR A 117 -6.33 9.50 -0.75
CA THR A 117 -5.10 10.31 -0.71
C THR A 117 -4.81 10.83 0.69
N LYS A 118 -5.84 11.29 1.41
CA LYS A 118 -5.75 11.68 2.82
C LYS A 118 -5.28 10.51 3.69
N ASN A 119 -5.88 9.34 3.53
CA ASN A 119 -5.52 8.14 4.27
C ASN A 119 -4.08 7.69 3.95
N LEU A 120 -3.67 7.76 2.68
CA LEU A 120 -2.29 7.50 2.25
C LEU A 120 -1.29 8.46 2.90
N MET A 121 -1.58 9.76 2.85
CA MET A 121 -0.73 10.79 3.43
C MET A 121 -0.58 10.59 4.94
N LEU A 122 -1.68 10.43 5.67
CA LEU A 122 -1.64 10.22 7.12
C LEU A 122 -0.91 8.93 7.48
N SER A 123 -1.15 7.84 6.75
CA SER A 123 -0.50 6.55 7.00
C SER A 123 1.01 6.63 6.78
N THR A 124 1.44 7.24 5.68
CA THR A 124 2.87 7.37 5.35
C THR A 124 3.60 8.34 6.26
N ILE A 125 2.98 9.45 6.67
CA ILE A 125 3.54 10.37 7.69
C ILE A 125 3.71 9.65 9.02
N LEU A 126 2.65 8.99 9.51
CA LEU A 126 2.72 8.26 10.77
C LEU A 126 3.80 7.18 10.74
N THR A 127 3.82 6.36 9.69
CA THR A 127 4.86 5.35 9.46
C THR A 127 6.26 5.96 9.42
N GLY A 128 6.43 7.07 8.69
CA GLY A 128 7.71 7.74 8.49
C GLY A 128 8.26 8.33 9.79
N VAL A 129 7.41 9.02 10.56
CA VAL A 129 7.76 9.57 11.88
C VAL A 129 8.15 8.44 12.83
N THR A 130 7.31 7.40 12.98
CA THR A 130 7.61 6.27 13.85
C THR A 130 8.91 5.58 13.47
N THR A 131 9.11 5.29 12.18
CA THR A 131 10.33 4.62 11.70
C THR A 131 11.57 5.48 11.94
N THR A 132 11.46 6.80 11.73
CA THR A 132 12.59 7.73 11.91
C THR A 132 12.99 7.86 13.37
N ILE A 133 12.03 7.95 14.28
CA ILE A 133 12.29 8.01 15.72
C ILE A 133 13.02 6.73 16.16
N ILE A 134 12.44 5.56 15.90
CA ILE A 134 13.06 4.28 16.30
C ILE A 134 14.46 4.13 15.71
N LYS A 135 14.64 4.53 14.45
CA LYS A 135 15.94 4.46 13.77
C LYS A 135 17.02 5.32 14.43
N LYS A 136 16.65 6.50 14.90
CA LYS A 136 17.58 7.39 15.61
C LYS A 136 17.91 6.90 17.02
N GLU A 137 17.04 6.12 17.65
CA GLU A 137 17.27 5.61 19.01
C GLU A 137 17.98 4.25 19.06
N THR A 138 17.86 3.42 18.01
CA THR A 138 18.34 2.02 18.06
C THR A 138 19.83 1.87 17.69
N TYR A 139 20.40 2.79 16.91
CA TYR A 139 21.82 2.79 16.49
C TYR A 139 22.35 1.44 15.95
N LYS A 140 21.51 0.65 15.27
CA LYS A 140 21.91 -0.65 14.71
C LYS A 140 22.76 -0.45 13.45
N GLU A 141 23.95 -1.02 13.41
CA GLU A 141 24.82 -1.07 12.23
C GLU A 141 24.17 -1.84 11.08
N ARG A 142 24.52 -1.47 9.85
CA ARG A 142 24.07 -2.20 8.66
C ARG A 142 24.94 -3.44 8.39
N PRO A 143 24.43 -4.42 7.61
CA PRO A 143 25.24 -5.53 7.12
C PRO A 143 26.52 -5.08 6.37
N GLY A 144 27.60 -5.84 6.52
CA GLY A 144 28.82 -5.72 5.70
C GLY A 144 29.81 -4.62 6.09
N GLU A 145 29.96 -4.31 7.38
CA GLU A 145 30.95 -3.35 7.92
C GLU A 145 30.73 -1.89 7.48
N SER A 146 29.50 -1.40 7.63
CA SER A 146 29.20 0.01 7.36
C SER A 146 29.36 0.86 8.63
N THR A 147 30.01 2.02 8.52
CA THR A 147 30.00 3.09 9.55
C THR A 147 28.62 3.72 9.79
N GLN A 148 27.57 3.22 9.14
CA GLN A 148 26.21 3.73 9.23
C GLN A 148 25.38 2.93 10.26
N ALA A 149 25.23 3.50 11.46
CA ALA A 149 24.42 2.96 12.55
C ALA A 149 22.92 3.32 12.42
N ASN A 150 22.33 3.06 11.24
CA ASN A 150 20.94 3.43 10.96
C ASN A 150 20.18 2.33 10.19
N SER A 151 20.43 1.06 10.52
CA SER A 151 19.79 -0.09 9.86
C SER A 151 18.34 -0.28 10.32
N PHE A 152 18.10 -0.36 11.62
CA PHE A 152 16.79 -0.69 12.18
C PHE A 152 15.86 0.54 12.30
N PRO A 153 14.54 0.43 12.09
CA PRO A 153 13.89 -0.48 11.14
C PRO A 153 14.05 0.03 9.70
N SER A 154 13.73 -0.81 8.70
CA SER A 154 13.90 -0.46 7.28
C SER A 154 12.86 0.55 6.81
N GLY A 155 13.28 1.80 6.51
CA GLY A 155 12.36 2.86 6.05
C GLY A 155 11.72 2.60 4.68
N HIS A 156 12.44 1.99 3.75
CA HIS A 156 11.90 1.58 2.45
C HIS A 156 10.77 0.57 2.63
N THR A 157 11.02 -0.42 3.49
CA THR A 157 10.04 -1.47 3.83
C THR A 157 8.82 -0.86 4.54
N SER A 158 9.04 0.00 5.53
CA SER A 158 7.95 0.65 6.27
C SER A 158 6.99 1.39 5.34
N ILE A 159 7.51 2.23 4.44
CA ILE A 159 6.68 3.01 3.53
C ILE A 159 6.01 2.12 2.48
N ALA A 160 6.72 1.14 1.92
CA ALA A 160 6.13 0.21 0.95
C ALA A 160 4.96 -0.59 1.55
N PHE A 161 5.12 -1.12 2.77
CA PHE A 161 4.05 -1.83 3.48
C PHE A 161 2.92 -0.91 3.93
N SER A 162 3.20 0.35 4.27
CA SER A 162 2.18 1.37 4.55
C SER A 162 1.30 1.60 3.32
N SER A 163 1.91 1.91 2.16
CA SER A 163 1.20 2.12 0.89
C SER A 163 0.46 0.87 0.41
N ALA A 164 1.07 -0.33 0.53
CA ALA A 164 0.39 -1.59 0.23
C ALA A 164 -0.83 -1.83 1.12
N SER A 165 -0.76 -1.44 2.40
CA SER A 165 -1.89 -1.57 3.32
C SER A 165 -3.02 -0.59 2.99
N VAL A 166 -2.71 0.57 2.44
CA VAL A 166 -3.72 1.53 1.94
C VAL A 166 -4.43 0.94 0.73
N LEU A 167 -3.67 0.46 -0.27
CA LEU A 167 -4.24 -0.23 -1.43
C LEU A 167 -5.14 -1.40 -1.00
N TYR A 168 -4.71 -2.16 0.02
CA TYR A 168 -5.50 -3.24 0.58
C TYR A 168 -6.82 -2.75 1.18
N GLU A 169 -6.79 -1.74 2.05
CA GLU A 169 -8.01 -1.23 2.69
C GLU A 169 -8.99 -0.58 1.70
N GLU A 170 -8.50 -0.03 0.58
CA GLU A 170 -9.34 0.57 -0.45
C GLU A 170 -10.00 -0.44 -1.39
N PHE A 171 -9.33 -1.55 -1.70
CA PHE A 171 -9.77 -2.48 -2.75
C PHE A 171 -10.11 -3.89 -2.26
N ILE A 172 -9.90 -4.26 -1.00
CA ILE A 172 -10.13 -5.65 -0.55
C ILE A 172 -11.58 -6.11 -0.75
N ASP A 173 -12.55 -5.22 -0.58
CA ASP A 173 -13.97 -5.54 -0.70
C ASP A 173 -14.46 -5.54 -2.16
N THR A 174 -13.69 -4.95 -3.09
CA THR A 174 -14.10 -4.76 -4.50
C THR A 174 -13.25 -5.57 -5.49
N LYS A 175 -11.93 -5.57 -5.32
CA LYS A 175 -10.93 -6.29 -6.14
C LYS A 175 -9.82 -6.88 -5.25
N PRO A 176 -10.05 -8.04 -4.62
CA PRO A 176 -9.07 -8.68 -3.72
C PRO A 176 -7.69 -8.90 -4.36
N LEU A 177 -7.63 -9.32 -5.63
CA LEU A 177 -6.35 -9.55 -6.31
C LEU A 177 -5.51 -8.26 -6.41
N LEU A 178 -6.16 -7.14 -6.74
CA LEU A 178 -5.52 -5.82 -6.76
C LEU A 178 -5.06 -5.43 -5.35
N ALA A 179 -5.92 -5.60 -4.35
CA ALA A 179 -5.61 -5.32 -2.96
C ALA A 179 -4.35 -6.06 -2.46
N TYR A 180 -4.25 -7.37 -2.74
CA TYR A 180 -3.09 -8.17 -2.35
C TYR A 180 -1.83 -7.88 -3.18
N SER A 181 -1.99 -7.42 -4.43
CA SER A 181 -0.84 -7.14 -5.30
C SER A 181 0.10 -6.07 -4.74
N GLY A 182 -0.41 -5.11 -3.95
CA GLY A 182 0.45 -4.12 -3.28
C GLY A 182 1.45 -4.77 -2.32
N TYR A 183 1.03 -5.81 -1.60
CA TYR A 183 1.93 -6.54 -0.68
C TYR A 183 2.99 -7.33 -1.43
N PHE A 184 2.71 -7.81 -2.65
CA PHE A 184 3.73 -8.43 -3.50
C PHE A 184 4.90 -7.47 -3.80
N PHE A 185 4.60 -6.22 -4.17
CA PHE A 185 5.62 -5.19 -4.39
C PHE A 185 6.33 -4.77 -3.09
N ALA A 186 5.61 -4.72 -1.98
CA ALA A 186 6.20 -4.41 -0.68
C ALA A 186 7.18 -5.51 -0.21
N ILE A 187 6.82 -6.79 -0.39
CA ILE A 187 7.69 -7.94 -0.11
C ILE A 187 8.91 -7.93 -1.04
N THR A 188 8.71 -7.63 -2.33
CA THR A 188 9.82 -7.50 -3.29
C THR A 188 10.80 -6.41 -2.84
N THR A 189 10.29 -5.25 -2.43
CA THR A 189 11.10 -4.17 -1.87
C THR A 189 11.87 -4.65 -0.64
N ALA A 190 11.22 -5.29 0.32
CA ALA A 190 11.85 -5.82 1.54
C ALA A 190 12.97 -6.83 1.23
N GLY A 191 12.71 -7.79 0.33
CA GLY A 191 13.71 -8.77 -0.11
C GLY A 191 14.91 -8.09 -0.76
N MET A 192 14.68 -7.15 -1.67
CA MET A 192 15.76 -6.40 -2.32
C MET A 192 16.60 -5.60 -1.31
N ARG A 193 16.01 -5.07 -0.23
CA ARG A 193 16.78 -4.42 0.84
C ARG A 193 17.75 -5.36 1.54
N MET A 194 17.39 -6.63 1.69
CA MET A 194 18.25 -7.67 2.26
C MET A 194 19.34 -8.09 1.27
N LEU A 195 18.95 -8.34 0.00
CA LEU A 195 19.87 -8.75 -1.07
C LEU A 195 20.92 -7.67 -1.39
N ASN A 196 20.55 -6.39 -1.35
CA ASN A 196 21.46 -5.25 -1.51
C ASN A 196 22.35 -5.00 -0.28
N ASN A 197 22.35 -5.90 0.71
CA ASN A 197 23.10 -5.81 1.96
C ASN A 197 22.84 -4.50 2.73
N LYS A 198 21.61 -3.96 2.65
CA LYS A 198 21.24 -2.68 3.28
C LYS A 198 20.57 -2.85 4.64
N HIS A 199 19.88 -3.96 4.84
CA HIS A 199 19.08 -4.24 6.04
C HIS A 199 19.06 -5.73 6.35
N PHE A 200 19.02 -6.05 7.64
CA PHE A 200 18.79 -7.42 8.09
C PHE A 200 17.31 -7.80 8.07
N LEU A 201 17.02 -9.09 8.28
CA LEU A 201 15.66 -9.62 8.34
C LEU A 201 14.80 -8.93 9.42
N SER A 202 15.33 -8.69 10.63
CA SER A 202 14.56 -8.01 11.68
C SER A 202 14.16 -6.59 11.28
N ASP A 203 15.05 -5.85 10.63
CA ASP A 203 14.82 -4.47 10.20
C ASP A 203 13.63 -4.41 9.23
N VAL A 204 13.52 -5.38 8.32
CA VAL A 204 12.42 -5.46 7.35
C VAL A 204 11.13 -5.97 7.98
N LEU A 205 11.18 -6.93 8.92
CA LEU A 205 10.00 -7.43 9.64
C LEU A 205 9.37 -6.31 10.49
N VAL A 206 10.18 -5.59 11.26
CA VAL A 206 9.68 -4.47 12.07
C VAL A 206 9.19 -3.33 11.17
N GLY A 207 9.91 -3.01 10.09
CA GLY A 207 9.45 -2.02 9.12
C GLY A 207 8.08 -2.37 8.54
N ALA A 208 7.90 -3.62 8.09
CA ALA A 208 6.63 -4.11 7.54
C ALA A 208 5.50 -4.02 8.57
N GLY A 209 5.75 -4.44 9.80
CA GLY A 209 4.77 -4.39 10.88
C GLY A 209 4.37 -2.96 11.26
N ILE A 210 5.33 -2.01 11.32
CA ILE A 210 5.04 -0.58 11.55
C ILE A 210 4.17 -0.04 10.41
N GLY A 211 4.55 -0.29 9.15
CA GLY A 211 3.79 0.17 7.99
C GLY A 211 2.33 -0.30 8.01
N ILE A 212 2.12 -1.60 8.22
CA ILE A 212 0.76 -2.17 8.32
C ILE A 212 0.01 -1.58 9.51
N LEU A 213 0.64 -1.51 10.70
CA LEU A 213 -0.03 -1.06 11.92
C LEU A 213 -0.46 0.40 11.84
N SER A 214 0.42 1.28 11.36
CA SER A 214 0.12 2.70 11.15
C SER A 214 -1.09 2.88 10.24
N THR A 215 -1.12 2.18 9.10
CA THR A 215 -2.25 2.27 8.17
C THR A 215 -3.54 1.77 8.81
N LYS A 216 -3.51 0.62 9.51
CA LYS A 216 -4.70 0.12 10.23
C LYS A 216 -5.20 1.11 11.29
N LEU A 217 -4.30 1.86 11.92
CA LEU A 217 -4.66 2.88 12.89
C LEU A 217 -5.35 4.07 12.22
N VAL A 218 -4.83 4.55 11.09
CA VAL A 218 -5.44 5.63 10.30
C VAL A 218 -6.84 5.23 9.85
N TYR A 219 -7.02 4.07 9.23
CA TYR A 219 -8.34 3.60 8.79
C TYR A 219 -9.32 3.34 9.94
N HIS A 220 -8.80 3.04 11.13
CA HIS A 220 -9.64 2.91 12.32
C HIS A 220 -10.23 4.27 12.74
N PHE A 221 -9.44 5.35 12.60
CA PHE A 221 -9.82 6.70 13.00
C PHE A 221 -10.27 7.60 11.85
N ASP A 222 -10.34 7.11 10.60
CA ASP A 222 -10.76 7.88 9.42
C ASP A 222 -12.15 8.52 9.59
N HIS A 223 -13.04 7.85 10.32
CA HIS A 223 -14.36 8.40 10.67
C HIS A 223 -14.30 9.72 11.48
N LEU A 224 -13.19 10.01 12.17
CA LEU A 224 -12.98 11.26 12.92
C LEU A 224 -12.44 12.38 12.02
N ILE A 225 -11.92 12.06 10.84
CA ILE A 225 -11.31 12.99 9.88
C ILE A 225 -12.13 12.96 8.58
N SER A 226 -13.45 13.05 8.68
CA SER A 226 -14.37 12.79 7.57
C SER A 226 -14.54 13.96 6.57
N TRP A 227 -13.62 14.93 6.57
CA TRP A 227 -13.70 16.06 5.66
C TRP A 227 -13.26 15.67 4.26
N ASN A 228 -14.13 15.91 3.28
CA ASN A 228 -13.84 15.74 1.87
C ASN A 228 -14.61 16.82 1.08
N PRO A 229 -13.92 17.80 0.47
CA PRO A 229 -14.56 18.90 -0.24
C PRO A 229 -15.20 18.46 -1.56
N PHE A 230 -14.72 17.35 -2.15
CA PHE A 230 -15.15 16.87 -3.46
C PHE A 230 -16.37 15.96 -3.42
N LYS A 231 -16.76 15.43 -2.25
CA LYS A 231 -17.91 14.51 -2.10
C LYS A 231 -19.28 15.12 -2.49
N LYS A 232 -19.40 16.45 -2.47
CA LYS A 232 -20.62 17.19 -2.83
C LYS A 232 -20.47 17.99 -4.12
N MET A 233 -19.34 17.83 -4.81
CA MET A 233 -19.03 18.55 -6.04
C MET A 233 -19.48 17.70 -7.23
N ASP A 234 -20.79 17.70 -7.50
CA ASP A 234 -21.34 17.08 -8.70
C ASP A 234 -21.02 17.95 -9.94
N GLY A 235 -20.87 17.29 -11.09
CA GLY A 235 -20.69 17.96 -12.38
C GLY A 235 -19.33 18.63 -12.59
N ILE A 236 -18.28 18.23 -11.85
CA ILE A 236 -16.92 18.71 -12.08
C ILE A 236 -16.17 17.75 -13.01
N ALA A 237 -15.70 18.27 -14.15
CA ALA A 237 -14.78 17.56 -15.02
C ALA A 237 -13.40 18.21 -14.96
N PHE A 238 -12.36 17.39 -14.82
CA PHE A 238 -10.97 17.80 -14.98
C PHE A 238 -10.36 16.91 -16.06
N THR A 239 -10.10 17.47 -17.23
CA THR A 239 -9.55 16.73 -18.36
C THR A 239 -8.25 17.37 -18.84
N PRO A 240 -7.14 16.61 -18.89
CA PRO A 240 -5.93 17.09 -19.54
C PRO A 240 -6.21 17.23 -21.04
N GLN A 241 -5.75 18.32 -21.64
CA GLN A 241 -5.78 18.56 -23.08
C GLN A 241 -4.37 18.74 -23.61
N TYR A 242 -4.11 18.14 -24.76
CA TYR A 242 -2.88 18.31 -25.51
C TYR A 242 -3.23 18.45 -26.99
N ASP A 243 -2.86 19.56 -27.61
CA ASP A 243 -3.13 19.83 -29.02
C ASP A 243 -1.90 19.68 -29.93
N GLY A 244 -0.77 19.23 -29.37
CA GLY A 244 0.52 19.13 -30.06
C GLY A 244 1.47 20.30 -29.80
N GLN A 245 0.96 21.50 -29.50
CA GLN A 245 1.77 22.70 -29.19
C GLN A 245 1.62 23.15 -27.75
N SER A 246 0.47 22.87 -27.13
CA SER A 246 0.18 23.29 -25.77
C SER A 246 -0.36 22.14 -24.93
N LEU A 247 0.03 22.14 -23.65
CA LEU A 247 -0.43 21.19 -22.65
C LEU A 247 -1.25 22.00 -21.64
N GLY A 248 -2.54 21.69 -21.56
CA GLY A 248 -3.52 22.44 -20.78
C GLY A 248 -4.42 21.52 -19.96
N PHE A 249 -5.26 22.14 -19.13
CA PHE A 249 -6.27 21.45 -18.36
C PHE A 249 -7.61 22.13 -18.59
N TYR A 250 -8.64 21.35 -18.87
CA TYR A 250 -10.02 21.81 -18.95
C TYR A 250 -10.72 21.49 -17.64
N PHE A 251 -11.23 22.54 -17.00
CA PHE A 251 -12.07 22.43 -15.81
C PHE A 251 -13.48 22.89 -16.16
N SER A 252 -14.47 22.03 -15.96
CA SER A 252 -15.87 22.43 -16.05
C SER A 252 -16.60 22.11 -14.75
N ARG A 253 -17.62 22.91 -14.44
CA ARG A 253 -18.56 22.68 -13.34
C ARG A 253 -19.97 22.92 -13.84
N SER A 254 -20.82 21.91 -13.76
CA SER A 254 -22.26 22.06 -13.98
C SER A 254 -22.91 22.66 -12.73
N PHE A 255 -23.79 23.65 -12.92
CA PHE A 255 -24.59 24.29 -11.86
C PHE A 255 -26.06 23.89 -12.02
#